data_AF-A0A146G7V7-F1
#
_entry.id   AF-A0A146G7V7-F1
#
_cell.length_a   1.000
_cell.length_b   1.000
_cell.length_c   1.000
_cell.angle_alpha   90.00
_cell.angle_beta   90.00
_cell.angle_gamma   90.00
#
_symmetry.space_group_name_H-M   'P 1'
#
loop_
_entity.id
_entity.type
_entity.pdbx_description
1 polymer ?
#
loop_
_entity_poly.entity_id
_entity_poly.type
_entity_poly.pdbx_seq_one_letter_code
_entity_poly.pdbx_strand_id
1 'polypeptide(L)'
;MMAALHPVAPWGKKGRSGFSLTEVIIVIGAIGVLAAVCIPIIGGVATQSKAAVAEKNMRSLNAAVQSFNQANWELVLAPEEGTDDELAIFLSLQYRDSAVSRQAPGSPYLNPMFDFVRSSDPQDYRAIWNGRMFEMVNPNATGDGINLMRLGEMAGGGASFPNGYRPVGAPW
;
A
#
# COMPACT_ATOMS: atom_id res chain seq x y z
N MET A 1 56.67 56.13 40.01
CA MET A 1 57.19 55.15 39.03
C MET A 1 55.98 54.55 38.34
N MET A 2 55.54 55.12 37.20
CA MET A 2 54.29 54.76 36.51
C MET A 2 54.53 53.58 35.58
N ALA A 3 53.77 52.50 35.76
CA ALA A 3 53.76 51.34 34.85
C ALA A 3 52.93 51.68 33.60
N ALA A 4 53.52 51.46 32.43
CA ALA A 4 52.87 51.66 31.13
C ALA A 4 51.80 50.58 30.86
N LEU A 5 50.59 50.98 30.48
CA LEU A 5 49.57 50.08 29.92
C LEU A 5 50.03 49.56 28.55
N HIS A 6 49.97 48.25 28.33
CA HIS A 6 50.10 47.64 27.01
C HIS A 6 48.76 47.71 26.25
N PRO A 7 48.72 48.13 24.98
CA PRO A 7 47.48 48.17 24.20
C PRO A 7 46.97 46.75 23.88
N VAL A 8 45.70 46.47 24.15
CA VAL A 8 45.02 45.24 23.71
C VAL A 8 44.62 45.42 22.25
N ALA A 9 45.08 44.52 21.37
CA ALA A 9 44.77 44.59 19.94
C ALA A 9 43.27 44.31 19.70
N PRO A 10 42.56 45.15 18.92
CA PRO A 10 41.17 44.89 18.59
C PRO A 10 41.07 43.69 17.64
N TRP A 11 40.28 42.69 18.02
CA TRP A 11 39.98 41.55 17.15
C TRP A 11 39.37 42.02 15.83
N GLY A 12 40.02 41.67 14.73
CA GLY A 12 39.60 42.05 13.38
C GLY A 12 38.18 41.58 13.07
N LYS A 13 37.38 42.47 12.46
CA LYS A 13 36.03 42.14 11.97
C LYS A 13 36.16 41.14 10.82
N LYS A 14 35.62 39.93 10.97
CA LYS A 14 35.47 38.99 9.86
C LYS A 14 34.61 39.66 8.78
N GLY A 15 35.20 39.92 7.62
CA GLY A 15 34.51 40.49 6.48
C GLY A 15 33.33 39.60 6.09
N ARG A 16 32.14 40.19 5.97
CA ARG A 16 30.96 39.51 5.42
C ARG A 16 31.19 39.36 3.93
N SER A 17 31.64 38.19 3.48
CA SER A 17 31.73 37.87 2.05
C SER A 17 30.32 37.66 1.49
N GLY A 18 29.91 38.50 0.55
CA GLY A 18 28.74 38.24 -0.28
C GLY A 18 29.06 37.23 -1.38
N PHE A 19 28.05 36.51 -1.85
CA PHE A 19 28.18 35.60 -2.99
C PHE A 19 28.60 36.37 -4.25
N SER A 20 29.56 35.83 -5.00
CA SER A 20 29.97 36.39 -6.29
C SER A 20 28.90 36.11 -7.37
N LEU A 21 28.76 37.01 -8.34
CA LEU A 21 27.90 36.81 -9.52
C LEU A 21 28.24 35.49 -10.23
N THR A 22 29.53 35.20 -10.36
CA THR A 22 30.03 33.96 -10.99
C THR A 22 29.57 32.72 -10.24
N GLU A 23 29.55 32.77 -8.91
CA GLU A 23 29.09 31.67 -8.06
C GLU A 23 27.60 31.38 -8.29
N VAL A 24 26.79 32.42 -8.40
CA VAL A 24 25.36 32.27 -8.70
C VAL A 24 25.15 31.69 -10.10
N ILE A 25 25.91 32.12 -11.11
CA ILE A 25 25.79 31.64 -12.49
C ILE A 25 26.15 30.15 -12.61
N ILE A 26 27.24 29.73 -11.96
CA ILE A 26 27.65 28.32 -11.96
C ILE A 26 26.60 27.46 -11.25
N VAL A 27 26.04 27.93 -10.13
CA VAL A 27 25.03 27.21 -9.37
C VAL A 27 23.73 27.03 -10.16
N ILE A 28 23.19 28.10 -10.78
CA ILE A 28 21.98 27.97 -11.61
C ILE A 28 22.22 27.10 -12.85
N GLY A 29 23.43 27.15 -13.43
CA GLY A 29 23.84 26.27 -14.52
C GLY A 29 23.85 24.80 -14.10
N ALA A 30 24.46 24.50 -12.95
CA ALA A 30 24.49 23.15 -12.41
C ALA A 30 23.08 22.62 -12.04
N ILE A 31 22.25 23.44 -11.38
CA ILE A 31 20.86 23.08 -11.05
C ILE A 31 20.04 22.85 -12.33
N GLY A 32 20.24 23.67 -13.37
CA GLY A 32 19.55 23.50 -14.65
C GLY A 32 19.86 22.18 -15.33
N VAL A 33 21.13 21.77 -15.36
CA VAL A 33 21.54 20.47 -15.91
C VAL A 33 20.97 19.31 -15.09
N LEU A 34 21.02 19.38 -13.75
CA LEU A 34 20.44 18.35 -12.89
C LEU A 34 18.92 18.24 -13.06
N ALA A 35 18.21 19.37 -13.08
CA ALA A 35 16.76 19.40 -13.26
C ALA A 35 16.34 18.80 -14.62
N ALA A 36 17.08 19.10 -15.69
CA ALA A 36 16.79 18.58 -17.03
C ALA A 36 16.80 17.05 -17.10
N VAL A 37 17.71 16.38 -16.37
CA VAL A 37 17.79 14.92 -16.33
C VAL A 37 16.77 14.30 -15.35
N CYS A 38 16.52 14.96 -14.21
CA CYS A 38 15.68 14.40 -13.15
C CYS A 38 14.18 14.41 -13.48
N ILE A 39 13.66 15.45 -14.12
CA ILE A 39 12.21 15.61 -14.37
C ILE A 39 11.56 14.42 -15.12
N PRO A 40 12.10 13.93 -16.26
CA PRO A 40 11.44 12.85 -17.00
C PRO A 40 11.43 11.50 -16.28
N ILE A 41 12.37 11.25 -15.37
CA ILE A 41 12.54 9.95 -14.70
C ILE A 41 11.41 9.70 -13.68
N ILE A 42 10.92 10.75 -13.01
CA ILE A 42 9.98 10.64 -11.89
C ILE A 42 8.62 10.04 -12.33
N GLY A 43 8.18 10.32 -13.57
CA GLY A 43 6.89 9.82 -14.08
C GLY A 43 6.80 8.30 -14.20
N GLY A 44 7.87 7.65 -14.68
CA GLY A 44 7.90 6.20 -14.88
C GLY A 44 8.12 5.39 -13.60
N VAL A 45 8.76 5.98 -12.59
CA VAL A 45 9.00 5.30 -11.29
C VAL A 45 7.70 5.19 -10.51
N ALA A 46 6.85 6.22 -10.55
CA ALA A 46 5.57 6.21 -9.84
C ALA A 46 4.62 5.10 -10.34
N THR A 47 4.54 4.87 -11.65
CA THR A 47 3.67 3.83 -12.22
C THR A 47 4.17 2.43 -11.89
N GLN A 48 5.48 2.17 -12.00
CA GLN A 48 6.10 0.89 -11.61
C GLN A 48 5.93 0.61 -10.12
N SER A 49 6.05 1.64 -9.28
CA SER A 49 5.85 1.52 -7.84
C SER A 49 4.42 1.08 -7.51
N LYS A 50 3.41 1.65 -8.20
CA LYS A 50 2.01 1.23 -8.05
C LYS A 50 1.81 -0.23 -8.45
N ALA A 51 2.34 -0.66 -9.59
CA ALA A 51 2.26 -2.05 -10.03
C ALA A 51 2.87 -3.02 -9.00
N ALA A 52 4.04 -2.69 -8.46
CA ALA A 52 4.71 -3.50 -7.45
C ALA A 52 3.92 -3.60 -6.14
N VAL A 53 3.29 -2.50 -5.70
CA VAL A 53 2.40 -2.49 -4.53
C VAL A 53 1.16 -3.34 -4.78
N ALA A 54 0.51 -3.17 -5.94
CA ALA A 54 -0.67 -3.95 -6.30
C ALA A 54 -0.38 -5.45 -6.33
N GLU A 55 0.75 -5.85 -6.93
CA GLU A 55 1.16 -7.25 -7.00
C GLU A 55 1.50 -7.82 -5.61
N LYS A 56 2.16 -7.04 -4.74
CA LYS A 56 2.39 -7.42 -3.34
C LYS A 56 1.06 -7.65 -2.61
N ASN A 57 0.10 -6.76 -2.80
CA ASN A 57 -1.20 -6.82 -2.15
C ASN A 57 -2.03 -8.01 -2.66
N MET A 58 -2.00 -8.29 -3.97
CA MET A 58 -2.62 -9.49 -4.54
C MET A 58 -1.98 -10.78 -3.99
N ARG A 59 -0.64 -10.84 -3.89
CA ARG A 59 0.04 -11.96 -3.22
C ARG A 59 -0.37 -12.11 -1.76
N SER A 60 -0.59 -11.01 -1.04
CA SER A 60 -1.07 -11.03 0.34
C SER A 60 -2.47 -11.64 0.45
N LEU A 61 -3.39 -11.30 -0.46
CA LEU A 61 -4.72 -11.91 -0.52
C LEU A 61 -4.61 -13.42 -0.81
N ASN A 62 -3.83 -13.79 -1.81
CA ASN A 62 -3.65 -15.20 -2.18
C ASN A 62 -2.94 -16.02 -1.09
N ALA A 63 -2.03 -15.41 -0.31
CA ALA A 63 -1.44 -16.05 0.86
C ALA A 63 -2.48 -16.33 1.96
N ALA A 64 -3.44 -15.42 2.16
CA ALA A 64 -4.57 -15.65 3.07
C ALA A 64 -5.47 -16.79 2.59
N VAL A 65 -5.79 -16.84 1.29
CA VAL A 65 -6.55 -17.95 0.66
C VAL A 65 -5.82 -19.29 0.85
N GLN A 66 -4.51 -19.33 0.59
CA GLN A 66 -3.72 -20.55 0.79
C GLN A 66 -3.69 -20.99 2.25
N SER A 67 -3.55 -20.05 3.19
CA SER A 67 -3.56 -20.34 4.62
C SER A 67 -4.91 -20.88 5.08
N PHE A 68 -6.01 -20.32 4.55
CA PHE A 68 -7.35 -20.83 4.77
C PHE A 68 -7.49 -22.26 4.26
N ASN A 69 -7.10 -22.51 3.00
CA ASN A 69 -7.23 -23.81 2.34
C ASN A 69 -6.41 -24.91 3.05
N GLN A 70 -5.28 -24.55 3.67
CA GLN A 70 -4.46 -25.49 4.44
C GLN A 70 -5.10 -25.92 5.77
N ALA A 71 -5.85 -25.03 6.42
CA ALA A 71 -6.43 -25.27 7.73
C ALA A 71 -7.90 -25.72 7.68
N ASN A 72 -8.58 -25.52 6.55
CA ASN A 72 -10.01 -25.71 6.40
C ASN A 72 -10.30 -26.64 5.20
N TRP A 73 -10.93 -26.09 4.18
CA TRP A 73 -11.28 -26.72 2.90
C TRP A 73 -10.91 -25.76 1.77
N GLU A 74 -10.99 -26.23 0.53
CA GLU A 74 -10.68 -25.41 -0.63
C GLU A 74 -11.78 -24.35 -0.86
N LEU A 75 -11.41 -23.07 -0.80
CA LEU A 75 -12.27 -21.97 -1.23
C LEU A 75 -12.50 -22.07 -2.75
N VAL A 76 -13.68 -22.57 -3.10
CA VAL A 76 -14.16 -22.63 -4.48
C VAL A 76 -15.52 -21.96 -4.54
N LEU A 77 -15.63 -20.92 -5.37
CA LEU A 77 -16.86 -20.19 -5.63
C LEU A 77 -16.87 -19.84 -7.10
N ALA A 78 -17.95 -20.09 -7.84
CA ALA A 78 -18.02 -19.73 -9.24
C ALA A 78 -17.85 -18.20 -9.37
N PRO A 79 -17.04 -17.71 -10.34
CA PRO A 79 -16.90 -16.29 -10.56
C PRO A 79 -18.25 -15.70 -10.99
N GLU A 80 -18.61 -14.55 -10.43
CA GLU A 80 -19.86 -13.84 -10.75
C GLU A 80 -19.57 -12.48 -11.39
N GLU A 81 -20.56 -11.91 -12.08
CA GLU A 81 -20.45 -10.53 -12.53
C GLU A 81 -20.64 -9.60 -11.32
N GLY A 82 -19.66 -8.73 -11.05
CA GLY A 82 -19.73 -7.75 -9.97
C GLY A 82 -18.61 -7.95 -8.97
N THR A 83 -18.95 -7.85 -7.68
CA THR A 83 -17.98 -8.01 -6.57
C THR A 83 -18.46 -8.95 -5.45
N ASP A 84 -19.57 -9.64 -5.67
CA ASP A 84 -20.27 -10.35 -4.58
C ASP A 84 -19.50 -11.60 -4.17
N ASP A 85 -18.88 -12.30 -5.12
CA ASP A 85 -17.98 -13.41 -4.90
C ASP A 85 -16.67 -12.97 -4.25
N GLU A 86 -16.04 -11.88 -4.71
CA GLU A 86 -14.86 -11.33 -4.03
C GLU A 86 -15.17 -10.93 -2.59
N LEU A 87 -16.32 -10.28 -2.34
CA LEU A 87 -16.74 -9.90 -1.01
C LEU A 87 -16.99 -11.12 -0.13
N ALA A 88 -17.67 -12.16 -0.65
CA ALA A 88 -17.94 -13.39 0.08
C ALA A 88 -16.64 -14.10 0.49
N ILE A 89 -15.67 -14.19 -0.42
CA ILE A 89 -14.34 -14.73 -0.14
C ILE A 89 -13.59 -13.86 0.87
N PHE A 90 -13.59 -12.54 0.68
CA PHE A 90 -12.91 -11.60 1.57
C PHE A 90 -13.44 -11.69 3.01
N LEU A 91 -14.76 -11.72 3.18
CA LEU A 91 -15.40 -11.91 4.49
C LEU A 91 -15.08 -13.29 5.08
N SER A 92 -15.01 -14.34 4.25
CA SER A 92 -14.64 -15.69 4.71
C SER A 92 -13.22 -15.74 5.28
N LEU A 93 -12.29 -14.97 4.71
CA LEU A 93 -10.91 -14.88 5.21
C LEU A 93 -10.81 -14.09 6.52
N GLN A 94 -11.70 -13.11 6.73
CA GLN A 94 -11.76 -12.31 7.96
C GLN A 94 -12.54 -12.99 9.08
N TYR A 95 -13.31 -14.03 8.76
CA TYR A 95 -14.16 -14.70 9.73
C TYR A 95 -13.37 -15.39 10.83
N ARG A 96 -13.84 -15.22 12.06
CA ARG A 96 -13.38 -15.95 13.25
C ARG A 96 -14.60 -16.41 14.04
N ASP A 97 -14.72 -17.72 14.24
CA ASP A 97 -15.78 -18.27 15.11
C ASP A 97 -15.56 -17.77 16.56
N SER A 98 -16.64 -17.44 17.25
CA SER A 98 -16.61 -17.04 18.66
C SER A 98 -16.36 -18.22 19.60
N ALA A 99 -16.71 -19.44 19.19
CA ALA A 99 -16.47 -20.66 19.95
C ALA A 99 -15.04 -21.18 19.73
N VAL A 100 -14.20 -21.12 20.76
CA VAL A 100 -12.79 -21.56 20.71
C VAL A 100 -12.64 -23.01 20.23
N SER A 101 -13.58 -23.88 20.55
CA SER A 101 -13.56 -25.29 20.14
C SER A 101 -13.77 -25.50 18.63
N ARG A 102 -14.34 -24.54 17.91
CA ARG A 102 -14.61 -24.61 16.47
C ARG A 102 -13.71 -23.69 15.64
N GLN A 103 -12.87 -22.90 16.29
CA GLN A 103 -11.93 -22.01 15.62
C GLN A 103 -10.90 -22.82 14.86
N ALA A 104 -10.84 -22.60 13.54
CA ALA A 104 -9.79 -23.16 12.72
C ALA A 104 -8.43 -22.59 13.15
N PRO A 105 -7.37 -23.40 13.23
CA PRO A 105 -6.04 -22.92 13.50
C PRO A 105 -5.62 -21.82 12.51
N GLY A 106 -5.07 -20.72 13.02
CA GLY A 106 -4.63 -19.58 12.19
C GLY A 106 -5.75 -18.63 11.74
N SER A 107 -7.01 -18.85 12.13
CA SER A 107 -8.09 -17.90 11.87
C SER A 107 -7.99 -16.64 12.77
N PRO A 108 -8.33 -15.44 12.26
CA PRO A 108 -8.68 -15.12 10.88
C PRO A 108 -7.44 -15.04 9.98
N TYR A 109 -7.61 -15.37 8.70
CA TYR A 109 -6.51 -15.42 7.71
C TYR A 109 -6.23 -14.06 7.06
N LEU A 110 -7.20 -13.14 7.16
CA LEU A 110 -7.06 -11.74 6.81
C LEU A 110 -7.42 -10.87 8.02
N ASN A 111 -6.78 -9.71 8.14
CA ASN A 111 -7.08 -8.79 9.24
C ASN A 111 -8.57 -8.37 9.16
N PRO A 112 -9.39 -8.61 10.19
CA PRO A 112 -10.81 -8.27 10.18
C PRO A 112 -11.07 -6.75 10.15
N MET A 113 -10.07 -5.92 10.44
CA MET A 113 -10.18 -4.47 10.29
C MET A 113 -9.96 -3.99 8.86
N PHE A 114 -9.47 -4.84 7.94
CA PHE A 114 -9.28 -4.40 6.55
C PHE A 114 -10.63 -4.15 5.88
N ASP A 115 -10.75 -3.02 5.22
CA ASP A 115 -11.94 -2.63 4.49
C ASP A 115 -11.99 -3.32 3.12
N PHE A 116 -13.20 -3.64 2.68
CA PHE A 116 -13.45 -4.10 1.32
C PHE A 116 -13.71 -2.87 0.44
N VAL A 117 -12.68 -2.43 -0.26
CA VAL A 117 -12.80 -1.29 -1.16
C VAL A 117 -13.03 -1.77 -2.59
N ARG A 118 -14.27 -1.66 -3.07
CA ARG A 118 -14.61 -1.87 -4.48
C ARG A 118 -14.06 -0.73 -5.35
N SER A 119 -13.57 -1.07 -6.54
CA SER A 119 -13.29 -0.10 -7.59
C SER A 119 -13.78 -0.59 -8.96
N SER A 120 -14.44 0.31 -9.68
CA SER A 120 -14.78 0.20 -11.10
C SER A 120 -13.94 1.11 -11.98
N ASP A 121 -12.98 1.85 -11.40
CA ASP A 121 -12.14 2.79 -12.13
C ASP A 121 -11.13 2.02 -13.00
N PRO A 122 -11.12 2.24 -14.33
CA PRO A 122 -10.15 1.58 -15.21
C PRO A 122 -8.70 1.99 -14.91
N GLN A 123 -8.42 3.06 -14.17
CA GLN A 123 -7.06 3.44 -13.80
C GLN A 123 -6.49 2.67 -12.60
N ASP A 124 -7.33 1.93 -11.88
CA ASP A 124 -6.92 1.20 -10.68
C ASP A 124 -6.44 -0.22 -11.00
N TYR A 125 -5.47 -0.68 -10.21
CA TYR A 125 -5.16 -2.10 -10.12
C TYR A 125 -6.22 -2.78 -9.26
N ARG A 126 -6.80 -3.85 -9.79
CA ARG A 126 -7.91 -4.53 -9.14
C ARG A 126 -7.64 -6.02 -8.99
N ALA A 127 -8.25 -6.64 -7.99
CA ALA A 127 -8.28 -8.09 -7.85
C ALA A 127 -9.70 -8.58 -8.12
N ILE A 128 -9.79 -9.59 -8.98
CA ILE A 128 -11.02 -10.33 -9.26
C ILE A 128 -10.84 -11.78 -8.85
N TRP A 129 -11.93 -12.44 -8.49
CA TRP A 129 -11.93 -13.85 -8.17
C TRP A 129 -12.09 -14.68 -9.44
N ASN A 130 -11.22 -15.68 -9.65
CA ASN A 130 -11.26 -16.53 -10.85
C ASN A 130 -11.88 -17.92 -10.63
N GLY A 131 -12.49 -18.13 -9.46
CA GLY A 131 -13.00 -19.43 -9.06
C GLY A 131 -12.27 -20.04 -7.86
N ARG A 132 -10.96 -19.75 -7.74
CA ARG A 132 -10.05 -20.40 -6.77
C ARG A 132 -9.00 -19.48 -6.18
N MET A 133 -8.66 -18.41 -6.88
CA MET A 133 -7.67 -17.43 -6.43
C MET A 133 -8.02 -16.03 -6.94
N PHE A 134 -7.39 -15.02 -6.33
CA PHE A 134 -7.45 -13.67 -6.84
C PHE A 134 -6.49 -13.51 -8.02
N GLU A 135 -7.00 -12.94 -9.10
CA GLU A 135 -6.27 -12.54 -10.29
C GLU A 135 -6.16 -11.02 -10.36
N MET A 136 -5.00 -10.51 -10.76
CA MET A 136 -4.78 -9.08 -10.89
C MET A 136 -5.25 -8.57 -12.25
N VAL A 137 -6.15 -7.60 -12.22
CA VAL A 137 -6.60 -6.82 -13.37
C VAL A 137 -5.75 -5.57 -13.48
N ASN A 138 -5.05 -5.44 -14.61
CA ASN A 138 -4.25 -4.26 -14.92
C ASN A 138 -5.13 -3.04 -15.25
N PRO A 139 -4.59 -1.82 -15.09
CA PRO A 139 -5.25 -0.61 -15.56
C PRO A 139 -5.60 -0.69 -17.06
N ASN A 140 -6.68 -0.01 -17.43
CA ASN A 140 -7.37 0.04 -18.72
C ASN A 140 -8.33 -1.13 -19.02
N ALA A 141 -8.49 -2.07 -18.09
CA ALA A 141 -9.55 -3.05 -18.15
C ALA A 141 -10.87 -2.48 -17.59
N THR A 142 -12.00 -2.89 -18.17
CA THR A 142 -13.35 -2.60 -17.66
C THR A 142 -13.75 -3.60 -16.56
N GLY A 143 -14.88 -3.38 -15.88
CA GLY A 143 -15.45 -4.32 -14.89
C GLY A 143 -15.43 -3.76 -13.47
N ASP A 144 -15.56 -4.64 -12.49
CA ASP A 144 -15.47 -4.34 -11.06
C ASP A 144 -14.38 -5.22 -10.41
N GLY A 145 -13.96 -4.86 -9.19
CA GLY A 145 -13.07 -5.70 -8.39
C GLY A 145 -12.60 -5.00 -7.12
N ILE A 146 -11.78 -5.69 -6.33
CA ILE A 146 -11.15 -5.13 -5.13
C ILE A 146 -10.04 -4.18 -5.53
N ASN A 147 -10.02 -2.95 -5.01
CA ASN A 147 -8.90 -2.03 -5.23
C ASN A 147 -7.64 -2.52 -4.50
N LEU A 148 -6.64 -2.97 -5.26
CA LEU A 148 -5.40 -3.50 -4.70
C LEU A 148 -4.52 -2.43 -4.06
N MET A 149 -4.61 -1.18 -4.47
CA MET A 149 -3.83 -0.09 -3.88
C MET A 149 -4.35 0.31 -2.49
N ARG A 150 -5.63 0.04 -2.24
CA ARG A 150 -6.33 0.35 -0.98
C ARG A 150 -6.48 -0.87 -0.07
N LEU A 151 -5.89 -2.02 -0.45
CA LEU A 151 -5.86 -3.19 0.40
C LEU A 151 -5.09 -2.89 1.69
N GLY A 152 -5.75 -3.04 2.82
CA GLY A 152 -5.19 -2.75 4.15
C GLY A 152 -5.65 -1.44 4.76
N GLU A 153 -6.44 -0.63 4.04
CA GLU A 153 -7.20 0.45 4.66
C GLU A 153 -8.09 -0.11 5.77
N MET A 154 -8.15 0.58 6.91
CA MET A 154 -8.90 0.11 8.05
C MET A 154 -10.34 0.62 7.97
N ALA A 155 -11.31 -0.29 8.07
CA ALA A 155 -12.70 0.06 8.25
C ALA A 155 -12.90 0.75 9.62
N GLY A 156 -13.84 1.70 9.69
CA GLY A 156 -14.18 2.40 10.94
C GLY A 156 -14.70 1.48 12.06
N GLY A 157 -15.08 0.25 11.71
CA GLY A 157 -15.30 -0.89 12.59
C GLY A 157 -14.93 -2.16 11.83
N GLY A 158 -14.31 -3.15 12.49
CA GLY A 158 -13.95 -4.40 11.83
C GLY A 158 -15.16 -5.16 11.27
N ALA A 159 -14.91 -6.14 10.41
CA ALA A 159 -15.92 -6.99 9.81
C ALA A 159 -16.86 -7.57 10.87
N SER A 160 -18.15 -7.27 10.72
CA SER A 160 -19.21 -7.78 11.58
C SER A 160 -19.90 -8.94 10.91
N PHE A 161 -20.00 -10.07 11.60
CA PHE A 161 -20.59 -11.30 11.06
C PHE A 161 -21.94 -11.57 11.71
N PRO A 162 -22.99 -11.89 10.94
CA PRO A 162 -24.26 -12.35 11.48
C PRO A 162 -24.08 -13.61 12.35
N ASN A 163 -24.99 -13.81 13.31
CA ASN A 163 -25.02 -15.06 14.08
C ASN A 163 -25.27 -16.24 13.12
N GLY A 164 -24.37 -17.24 13.14
CA GLY A 164 -24.41 -18.36 12.23
C GLY A 164 -23.85 -18.08 10.82
N TYR A 165 -23.07 -17.01 10.63
CA TYR A 165 -22.31 -16.81 9.40
C TYR A 165 -21.48 -18.05 9.08
N ARG A 166 -21.57 -18.52 7.83
CA ARG A 166 -20.82 -19.66 7.33
C ARG A 166 -19.85 -19.17 6.26
N PRO A 167 -18.54 -19.41 6.42
CA PRO A 167 -17.58 -19.12 5.37
C PRO A 167 -17.90 -19.90 4.10
N VAL A 168 -17.51 -19.33 2.96
CA VAL A 168 -17.73 -19.92 1.63
C VAL A 168 -17.15 -21.34 1.58
N GLY A 169 -17.94 -22.30 1.10
CA GLY A 169 -17.53 -23.70 0.92
C GLY A 169 -17.55 -24.57 2.19
N ALA A 170 -18.04 -24.07 3.33
CA ALA A 170 -18.03 -24.83 4.59
C ALA A 170 -18.74 -26.19 4.47
N PRO A 171 -18.09 -27.32 4.88
CA PRO A 171 -18.73 -28.62 4.91
C PRO A 171 -19.91 -28.63 5.90
N TRP A 172 -20.88 -29.51 5.63
CA TRP A 172 -22.12 -29.69 6.41
C TRP A 172 -21.89 -30.36 7.75
#